data_AF-X1Q399-F1
#
_entry.id   AF-X1Q399-F1
#
_cell.length_a   1.000
_cell.length_b   1.000
_cell.length_c   1.000
_cell.angle_alpha   90.00
_cell.angle_beta   90.00
_cell.angle_gamma   90.00
#
_symmetry.space_group_name_H-M   'P 1'
#
loop_
_entity.id
_entity.type
_entity.pdbx_description
1 polymer ?
#
loop_
_entity_poly.entity_id
_entity_poly.type
_entity_poly.pdbx_seq_one_letter_code
_entity_poly.pdbx_strand_id
1 'polypeptide(L)'
;MAEGYQTTAKVYSTENLGKLSVQDMLAYFEEKGAMRVSDLHIKVGAPPTYRIDGNLVKLKGLTVTSQTAKQLIYPLLSDENLSKFQSQYSVDCSYRFG
;
A
#
# COMPACT_ATOMS: atom_id res chain seq x y z
N MET A 1 14.16 -9.64 -0.46
CA MET A 1 13.37 -8.39 -0.28
C MET A 1 14.02 -7.43 -1.24
N ALA A 2 13.26 -6.86 -2.18
CA ALA A 2 13.83 -6.05 -3.26
C ALA A 2 14.82 -5.01 -2.69
N GLU A 3 16.10 -5.20 -3.01
CA GLU A 3 17.20 -4.44 -2.46
C GLU A 3 16.97 -2.94 -2.71
N GLY A 4 16.74 -2.16 -1.64
CA GLY A 4 16.60 -0.69 -1.69
C GLY A 4 15.24 -0.10 -1.32
N TYR A 5 14.20 -0.90 -1.07
CA TYR A 5 12.89 -0.39 -0.65
C TYR A 5 12.61 -0.72 0.83
N GLN A 6 12.22 0.28 1.63
CA GLN A 6 11.87 0.10 3.03
C GLN A 6 10.35 0.22 3.22
N THR A 7 9.75 -0.74 3.91
CA THR A 7 8.31 -0.72 4.25
C THR A 7 7.92 0.45 5.16
N THR A 8 8.88 0.99 5.90
CA THR A 8 8.76 2.13 6.81
C THR A 8 8.98 3.48 6.12
N ALA A 9 9.30 3.49 4.82
CA ALA A 9 9.55 4.72 4.08
C ALA A 9 8.26 5.53 3.93
N LYS A 10 8.22 6.72 4.52
CA LYS A 10 7.07 7.63 4.49
C LYS A 10 6.98 8.37 3.16
N VAL A 11 6.48 7.66 2.15
CA VAL A 11 6.47 8.11 0.74
C VAL A 11 5.13 8.71 0.30
N TYR A 12 4.05 8.49 1.05
CA TYR A 12 2.72 8.98 0.68
C TYR A 12 2.32 10.19 1.54
N SER A 13 2.08 11.34 0.92
CA SER A 13 1.66 12.56 1.62
C SER A 13 0.14 12.65 1.72
N THR A 14 -0.36 12.69 2.95
CA THR A 14 -1.77 12.93 3.28
C THR A 14 -1.99 14.38 3.68
N GLU A 15 -3.22 14.88 3.57
CA GLU A 15 -3.53 16.25 3.96
C GLU A 15 -3.60 16.43 5.50
N ASN A 16 -3.99 15.39 6.24
CA ASN A 16 -4.28 15.51 7.68
C ASN A 16 -3.34 14.70 8.60
N LEU A 17 -2.71 13.63 8.10
CA LEU A 17 -1.92 12.68 8.90
C LEU A 17 -0.41 12.77 8.61
N GLY A 18 0.02 13.74 7.79
CA GLY A 18 1.41 13.87 7.35
C GLY A 18 1.80 12.81 6.31
N LYS A 19 3.07 12.39 6.33
CA LYS A 19 3.58 11.35 5.42
C LYS A 19 3.38 9.95 6.03
N LEU A 20 2.78 9.05 5.27
CA LEU A 20 2.53 7.66 5.62
C LEU A 20 3.44 6.72 4.81
N SER A 21 3.85 5.64 5.45
CA SER A 21 4.48 4.47 4.82
C SER A 21 3.46 3.37 4.54
N VAL A 22 3.86 2.34 3.78
CA VAL A 22 2.99 1.17 3.58
C VAL A 22 2.74 0.43 4.90
N GLN A 23 3.71 0.42 5.81
CA GLN A 23 3.53 -0.12 7.16
C GLN A 23 2.50 0.69 7.97
N ASP A 24 2.52 2.03 7.92
CA ASP A 24 1.49 2.85 8.58
C ASP A 24 0.09 2.56 7.99
N MET A 25 0.01 2.37 6.67
CA MET A 25 -1.22 2.04 5.99
C MET A 25 -1.77 0.67 6.36
N LEU A 26 -0.90 -0.31 6.60
CA LEU A 26 -1.27 -1.65 7.07
C LEU A 26 -1.61 -1.63 8.57
N ALA A 27 -0.88 -0.88 9.39
CA ALA A 27 -1.18 -0.68 10.81
C ALA A 27 -2.58 -0.11 11.03
N TYR A 28 -3.06 0.72 10.10
CA TYR A 28 -4.42 1.26 10.12
C TYR A 28 -5.50 0.15 10.12
N PHE A 29 -5.25 -1.01 9.50
CA PHE A 29 -6.17 -2.15 9.55
C PHE A 29 -6.31 -2.69 10.98
N GLU A 30 -5.21 -2.79 11.71
CA GLU A 30 -5.23 -3.25 13.11
C GLU A 30 -5.87 -2.18 14.01
N GLU A 31 -5.53 -0.90 13.83
CA GLU A 31 -6.07 0.20 14.65
C GLU A 31 -7.59 0.33 14.54
N LYS A 32 -8.15 0.28 13.32
CA LYS A 32 -9.60 0.36 13.11
C LYS A 32 -10.33 -0.98 13.30
N GLY A 33 -9.56 -2.05 13.50
CA GLY A 33 -10.04 -3.42 13.57
C GLY A 33 -10.14 -4.05 12.17
N ALA A 34 -9.45 -5.17 11.99
CA ALA A 34 -9.43 -5.92 10.73
C ALA A 34 -10.83 -6.40 10.29
N MET A 35 -11.79 -6.46 11.21
CA MET A 35 -13.19 -6.76 10.89
C MET A 35 -13.92 -5.62 10.18
N ARG A 36 -13.45 -4.37 10.33
CA ARG A 36 -14.07 -3.19 9.71
C ARG A 36 -13.39 -2.84 8.39
N VAL A 37 -12.06 -2.89 8.35
CA VAL A 37 -11.27 -2.56 7.16
C VAL A 37 -10.88 -3.86 6.45
N SER A 38 -11.47 -4.12 5.28
CA SER A 38 -11.26 -5.38 4.55
C SER A 38 -10.20 -5.28 3.46
N ASP A 39 -10.08 -4.13 2.80
CA ASP A 39 -9.23 -3.95 1.62
C ASP A 39 -8.53 -2.59 1.60
N LEU A 40 -7.32 -2.54 1.04
CA LEU A 40 -6.61 -1.31 0.68
C LEU A 40 -6.30 -1.32 -0.81
N HIS A 41 -6.87 -0.37 -1.53
CA HIS A 41 -6.69 -0.19 -2.96
C HIS A 41 -5.67 0.92 -3.21
N ILE A 42 -4.59 0.61 -3.93
CA ILE A 42 -3.56 1.56 -4.36
C ILE A 42 -3.57 1.59 -5.88
N LYS A 43 -3.87 2.75 -6.48
CA LYS A 43 -3.93 2.94 -7.93
C LYS A 43 -3.30 4.27 -8.33
N VAL A 44 -2.46 4.25 -9.36
CA VAL A 44 -1.87 5.46 -9.93
C VAL A 44 -2.96 6.40 -10.46
N GLY A 45 -2.86 7.69 -10.13
CA GLY A 45 -3.83 8.72 -10.51
C GLY A 45 -5.03 8.83 -9.58
N ALA A 46 -5.11 8.03 -8.52
CA ALA A 46 -6.14 8.11 -7.50
C ALA A 46 -5.50 8.10 -6.09
N PRO A 47 -6.15 8.67 -5.07
CA PRO A 47 -5.72 8.48 -3.70
C PRO A 47 -5.93 7.01 -3.25
N PRO A 48 -5.14 6.49 -2.29
CA PRO A 48 -5.37 5.20 -1.68
C PRO A 48 -6.78 5.14 -1.11
N THR A 49 -7.45 4.01 -1.30
CA THR A 49 -8.85 3.84 -0.91
C THR A 49 -8.98 2.61 -0.04
N TYR A 50 -9.53 2.79 1.16
CA TYR A 50 -9.85 1.69 2.06
C TYR A 50 -11.28 1.22 1.81
N ARG A 51 -11.53 -0.07 1.99
CA ARG A 51 -12.88 -0.58 2.12
C ARG A 51 -13.19 -0.76 3.59
N ILE A 52 -14.10 0.05 4.11
CA ILE A 52 -14.50 0.07 5.52
C ILE A 52 -15.99 -0.26 5.60
N ASP A 53 -16.36 -1.33 6.29
CA ASP A 53 -17.75 -1.77 6.43
C ASP A 53 -18.47 -1.85 5.07
N GLY A 54 -17.78 -2.38 4.05
CA GLY A 54 -18.28 -2.50 2.66
C GLY A 54 -18.24 -1.20 1.82
N ASN A 55 -17.90 -0.06 2.41
CA ASN A 55 -17.87 1.23 1.73
C ASN A 55 -16.44 1.64 1.33
N LEU A 56 -16.27 2.16 0.12
CA LEU A 56 -14.99 2.67 -0.35
C LEU A 56 -14.73 4.09 0.18
N VAL A 57 -13.79 4.20 1.11
CA VAL A 57 -13.36 5.45 1.74
C VAL A 57 -12.00 5.84 1.20
N LYS A 58 -11.97 6.90 0.38
CA LYS A 58 -10.72 7.47 -0.15
C LYS A 58 -9.98 8.18 0.97
N LEU A 59 -8.68 7.92 1.07
CA LEU A 59 -7.82 8.64 1.99
C LEU A 59 -7.65 10.08 1.50
N LYS A 60 -7.76 11.05 2.42
CA LYS A 60 -7.63 12.48 2.10
C LYS A 60 -6.15 12.84 1.94
N GLY A 61 -5.70 12.88 0.69
CA GLY A 61 -4.30 13.07 0.35
C GLY A 61 -4.06 13.21 -1.15
N LEU A 62 -2.78 13.28 -1.52
CA LEU A 62 -2.38 13.41 -2.92
C LEU A 62 -2.72 12.15 -3.72
N THR A 63 -2.90 12.29 -5.02
CA THR A 63 -3.02 11.13 -5.91
C THR A 63 -1.72 10.33 -5.92
N VAL A 64 -1.83 9.00 -5.90
CA VAL A 64 -0.67 8.12 -5.99
C VAL A 64 0.00 8.30 -7.35
N THR A 65 1.30 8.59 -7.34
CA THR A 65 2.12 8.62 -8.56
C THR A 65 2.71 7.24 -8.84
N SER A 66 3.18 6.99 -10.07
CA SER A 66 3.86 5.74 -10.40
C SER A 66 5.09 5.48 -9.53
N GLN A 67 5.81 6.55 -9.13
CA GLN A 67 6.96 6.44 -8.23
C GLN A 67 6.53 6.03 -6.82
N THR A 68 5.51 6.71 -6.27
CA THR A 68 4.96 6.38 -4.96
C THR A 68 4.38 4.96 -4.92
N ALA A 69 3.67 4.54 -5.97
CA ALA A 69 3.11 3.19 -6.07
C ALA A 69 4.22 2.12 -5.99
N LYS A 70 5.31 2.27 -6.75
CA LYS A 70 6.45 1.36 -6.68
C LYS A 70 7.06 1.34 -5.28
N GLN A 71 7.23 2.51 -4.66
CA GLN A 71 7.80 2.62 -3.32
C GLN A 71 6.91 1.98 -2.23
N LEU A 72 5.59 1.95 -2.41
CA LEU A 72 4.66 1.29 -1.50
C LEU A 72 4.56 -0.23 -1.74
N ILE A 73 4.53 -0.66 -3.02
CA ILE A 73 4.23 -2.05 -3.40
C ILE A 73 5.48 -2.92 -3.41
N TYR A 74 6.60 -2.44 -3.98
CA TYR A 74 7.82 -3.24 -4.12
C TYR A 74 8.39 -3.77 -2.81
N PRO A 75 8.37 -3.04 -1.66
CA PRO A 75 8.86 -3.61 -0.41
C PRO A 75 7.97 -4.74 0.15
N LEU A 76 6.75 -4.92 -0.36
CA LEU A 76 5.88 -6.06 -0.02
C LEU A 76 6.20 -7.30 -0.85
N LEU A 77 6.94 -7.16 -1.95
CA LEU A 77 7.25 -8.24 -2.88
C LEU A 77 8.64 -8.83 -2.60
N SER A 78 8.75 -10.15 -2.64
CA SER A 78 10.03 -10.84 -2.76
C SER A 78 10.62 -10.64 -4.16
N ASP A 79 11.94 -10.78 -4.32
CA ASP A 79 12.62 -10.66 -5.62
C ASP A 79 12.03 -11.56 -6.71
N GLU A 80 11.68 -12.80 -6.35
CA GLU A 80 11.00 -13.72 -7.26
C GLU A 80 9.64 -13.19 -7.73
N ASN A 81 8.87 -12.60 -6.82
CA ASN A 81 7.55 -12.03 -7.12
C ASN A 81 7.64 -10.74 -7.92
N LEU A 82 8.67 -9.93 -7.66
CA LEU A 82 8.97 -8.74 -8.46
C LEU A 82 9.35 -9.14 -9.90
N SER A 83 10.18 -10.17 -10.07
CA SER A 83 10.55 -10.70 -11.39
C SER A 83 9.33 -11.26 -12.15
N LYS A 84 8.47 -12.01 -11.45
CA LYS A 84 7.18 -12.46 -11.99
C LYS A 84 6.29 -11.29 -12.41
N PHE A 85 6.16 -10.27 -11.57
CA PHE A 85 5.38 -9.08 -11.89
C PHE A 85 5.91 -8.36 -13.14
N GLN A 86 7.23 -8.24 -13.30
CA GLN A 86 7.83 -7.61 -14.47
C GLN A 86 7.64 -8.42 -15.75
N SER A 87 7.66 -9.75 -15.67
CA SER A 87 7.48 -10.62 -16.86
C SER A 87 6.01 -10.85 -17.23
N GLN A 88 5.14 -11.02 -16.23
CA GLN A 88 3.74 -11.42 -16.40
C GLN A 88 2.75 -10.25 -16.24
N TYR A 89 3.21 -9.06 -15.84
CA TYR A 89 2.40 -7.87 -15.56
C TYR A 89 1.40 -8.02 -14.40
N SER A 90 1.43 -9.14 -13.68
CA SER A 90 0.60 -9.42 -12.51
C SER A 90 1.32 -10.37 -11.56
N VAL A 91 1.05 -10.25 -10.26
CA VAL A 91 1.55 -11.19 -9.26
C VAL A 91 0.55 -11.27 -8.09
N ASP A 92 0.36 -12.47 -7.57
CA ASP A 92 -0.40 -12.74 -6.34
C ASP A 92 0.57 -13.22 -5.26
N CYS A 93 0.53 -12.60 -4.08
CA CYS A 93 1.47 -12.84 -2.99
C CYS A 93 0.83 -12.64 -1.64
N SER A 94 1.34 -13.36 -0.64
CA SER A 94 0.99 -13.15 0.76
C SER A 94 2.10 -12.37 1.47
N TYR A 95 1.72 -11.33 2.20
CA TYR A 95 2.60 -10.57 3.08
C TYR A 95 2.08 -10.68 4.52
N ARG A 96 2.93 -11.04 5.46
CA ARG A 96 2.58 -11.08 6.88
C ARG A 96 2.99 -9.77 7.54
N PHE A 97 2.03 -9.12 8.18
CA PHE A 97 2.21 -7.92 8.99
C PHE A 97 2.07 -8.29 10.47
N GLY A 98 3.00 -7.85 11.32
CA GLY A 98 3.14 -8.27 12.73
C GLY A 98 4.12 -9.43 12.89
#